data_AF-A0A5N9GKM0-F1
#
_entry.id   AF-A0A5N9GKM0-F1
#
_cell.length_a   1.000
_cell.length_b   1.000
_cell.length_c   1.000
_cell.angle_alpha   90.00
_cell.angle_beta   90.00
_cell.angle_gamma   90.00
#
_symmetry.space_group_name_H-M   'P 1'
#
loop_
_entity.id
_entity.type
_entity.pdbx_description
1 polymer ?
#
loop_
_entity_poly.entity_id
_entity_poly.type
_entity_poly.pdbx_seq_one_letter_code
_entity_poly.pdbx_strand_id
1 'polypeptide(L)'
;MYLRTMKGWSDMRKPWRVWLVSMLVLAGATVSCGGEEATPATTTATTSTTTTAPAATDLVSKGQQIYSTTGLCTTCHANANLSATGTLGPDHTHIATEAMSRLGGMSLEEYLRESIVNPSASSTPGWEASEGLMEATIAPLNLTSQDVDALVAFLITQK
;
A
#
# COMPACT_ATOMS: atom_id res chain seq x y z
N MET A 1 -12.30 4.78 38.38
CA MET A 1 -11.31 3.69 38.16
C MET A 1 -11.98 2.58 37.37
N TYR A 2 -11.74 2.48 36.05
CA TYR A 2 -12.15 1.34 35.25
C TYR A 2 -10.87 0.72 34.68
N LEU A 3 -10.39 -0.35 35.32
CA LEU A 3 -9.25 -1.13 34.85
C LEU A 3 -9.76 -2.04 33.72
N ARG A 4 -9.69 -1.54 32.48
CA ARG A 4 -9.93 -2.36 31.30
C ARG A 4 -8.65 -3.14 31.00
N THR A 5 -8.75 -4.44 31.18
CA THR A 5 -7.70 -5.44 31.07
C THR A 5 -7.07 -5.43 29.67
N MET A 6 -5.77 -5.19 29.63
CA MET A 6 -4.90 -5.26 28.45
C MET A 6 -4.64 -6.72 28.08
N LYS A 7 -5.64 -7.42 27.52
CA LYS A 7 -5.47 -8.79 27.02
C LYS A 7 -6.17 -8.96 25.68
N GLY A 8 -5.43 -8.65 24.61
CA GLY A 8 -5.91 -8.94 23.26
C GLY A 8 -5.22 -8.17 22.13
N TRP A 9 -3.92 -7.86 22.20
CA TRP A 9 -3.20 -7.27 21.05
C TRP A 9 -2.38 -8.30 20.26
N SER A 10 -2.01 -9.42 20.87
CA SER A 10 -1.11 -10.40 20.25
C SER A 10 -1.79 -11.39 19.28
N ASP A 11 -3.12 -11.50 19.31
CA ASP A 11 -3.85 -12.56 18.59
C ASP A 11 -4.60 -12.08 17.33
N MET A 12 -4.65 -10.77 17.06
CA MET A 12 -5.37 -10.22 15.89
C MET A 12 -4.48 -9.87 14.67
N ARG A 13 -3.18 -10.18 14.73
CA ARG A 13 -2.21 -9.97 13.62
C ARG A 13 -1.83 -11.24 12.85
N LYS A 14 -2.73 -12.24 12.77
CA LYS A 14 -2.54 -13.47 11.98
C LYS A 14 -3.87 -13.90 11.35
N PRO A 15 -4.05 -13.61 10.05
CA PRO A 15 -4.07 -14.75 9.12
C PRO A 15 -3.48 -14.45 7.72
N TRP A 16 -2.36 -13.72 7.60
CA TRP A 16 -1.69 -13.61 6.28
C TRP A 16 -0.92 -14.88 5.87
N ARG A 17 -0.55 -15.76 6.82
CA ARG A 17 0.41 -16.86 6.59
C ARG A 17 -0.19 -18.25 6.28
N VAL A 18 -1.44 -18.37 5.82
CA VAL A 18 -2.11 -19.69 5.63
C VAL A 18 -2.52 -20.03 4.18
N TRP A 19 -2.12 -19.25 3.18
CA TRP A 19 -2.30 -19.67 1.77
C TRP A 19 -0.96 -19.90 1.06
N LEU A 20 -0.18 -20.85 1.60
CA LEU A 20 0.80 -21.60 0.82
C LEU A 20 0.68 -23.09 1.18
N VAL A 21 0.52 -23.90 0.14
CA VAL A 21 0.58 -25.37 0.07
C VAL A 21 -0.74 -26.15 0.19
N SER A 22 -1.29 -26.53 -0.98
CA SER A 22 -1.75 -27.90 -1.26
C SER A 22 -1.81 -28.09 -2.79
N MET A 23 -0.79 -28.66 -3.45
CA MET A 23 -0.61 -30.11 -3.74
C MET A 23 -1.85 -30.71 -4.44
N LEU A 24 -1.83 -30.80 -5.77
CA LEU A 24 -1.39 -31.98 -6.55
C LEU A 24 -2.33 -33.20 -6.41
N VAL A 25 -3.21 -33.42 -7.40
CA VAL A 25 -3.70 -34.76 -7.76
C VAL A 25 -3.83 -34.89 -9.29
N LEU A 26 -3.38 -36.05 -9.76
CA LEU A 26 -3.10 -36.50 -11.13
C LEU A 26 -4.30 -37.19 -11.83
N ALA A 27 -4.24 -37.20 -13.16
CA ALA A 27 -4.61 -38.26 -14.12
C ALA A 27 -6.02 -38.34 -14.76
N GLY A 28 -6.04 -38.42 -16.10
CA GLY A 28 -7.12 -39.02 -16.92
C GLY A 28 -7.15 -38.57 -18.40
N ALA A 29 -6.66 -39.42 -19.33
CA ALA A 29 -6.60 -39.25 -20.79
C ALA A 29 -8.00 -39.22 -21.48
N THR A 30 -8.19 -38.67 -22.69
CA THR A 30 -8.07 -39.41 -23.97
C THR A 30 -7.86 -38.54 -25.23
N VAL A 31 -7.00 -39.07 -26.11
CA VAL A 31 -6.89 -38.99 -27.59
C VAL A 31 -7.88 -38.09 -28.37
N SER A 32 -7.33 -37.20 -29.20
CA SER A 32 -7.73 -37.08 -30.61
C SER A 32 -6.57 -36.54 -31.46
N CYS A 33 -6.21 -37.30 -32.49
CA CYS A 33 -5.15 -37.03 -33.47
C CYS A 33 -5.80 -36.42 -34.72
N GLY A 34 -5.21 -35.34 -35.24
CA GLY A 34 -5.56 -34.76 -36.53
C GLY A 34 -4.47 -33.77 -36.94
N GLY A 35 -3.57 -34.21 -37.82
CA GLY A 35 -2.60 -33.35 -38.48
C GLY A 35 -3.23 -32.61 -39.66
N GLU A 36 -2.69 -31.44 -40.00
CA GLU A 36 -1.96 -31.26 -41.26
C GLU A 36 -1.19 -29.93 -41.21
N GLU A 37 -0.03 -29.94 -41.86
CA GLU A 37 0.95 -28.90 -42.00
C GLU A 37 0.47 -27.76 -42.90
N ALA A 38 0.60 -26.51 -42.45
CA ALA A 38 0.69 -25.34 -43.32
C ALA A 38 1.38 -24.18 -42.60
N THR A 39 2.69 -24.06 -42.82
CA THR A 39 3.39 -22.78 -42.68
C THR A 39 3.00 -21.94 -43.90
N PRO A 40 2.61 -20.67 -43.71
CA PRO A 40 3.57 -19.65 -44.07
C PRO A 40 3.73 -18.60 -42.97
N ALA A 41 4.97 -18.20 -42.78
CA ALA A 41 5.40 -17.11 -41.93
C ALA A 41 4.54 -15.86 -42.19
N THR A 42 3.79 -15.45 -41.16
CA THR A 42 3.38 -14.07 -40.99
C THR A 42 4.03 -13.60 -39.71
N THR A 43 5.11 -12.85 -39.84
CA THR A 43 5.73 -12.09 -38.76
C THR A 43 4.76 -11.00 -38.34
N THR A 44 3.86 -11.33 -37.40
CA THR A 44 3.11 -10.36 -36.63
C THR A 44 3.30 -10.68 -35.15
N ALA A 45 3.83 -9.66 -34.46
CA ALA A 45 3.82 -9.44 -33.02
C ALA A 45 4.57 -10.45 -32.13
N THR A 46 5.67 -9.98 -31.55
CA THR A 46 5.77 -9.90 -30.08
C THR A 46 6.73 -8.76 -29.77
N THR A 47 6.22 -7.52 -29.74
CA THR A 47 6.84 -6.51 -28.88
C THR A 47 6.57 -7.02 -27.47
N SER A 48 7.57 -7.65 -26.86
CA SER A 48 7.59 -7.87 -25.43
C SER A 48 7.47 -6.51 -24.77
N THR A 49 6.27 -6.14 -24.35
CA THR A 49 6.10 -5.11 -23.32
C THR A 49 6.70 -5.69 -22.07
N THR A 50 8.01 -5.46 -21.89
CA THR A 50 8.63 -5.53 -20.58
C THR A 50 7.87 -4.56 -19.70
N THR A 51 7.02 -5.08 -18.81
CA THR A 51 6.53 -4.32 -17.66
C THR A 51 7.73 -4.06 -16.78
N THR A 52 8.53 -3.06 -17.16
CA THR A 52 9.61 -2.52 -16.34
C THR A 52 8.95 -1.91 -15.12
N ALA A 53 9.28 -2.42 -13.93
CA ALA A 53 8.86 -1.79 -12.69
C ALA A 53 9.27 -0.30 -12.74
N PRO A 54 8.37 0.63 -12.35
CA PRO A 54 8.68 2.06 -12.39
C PRO A 54 9.95 2.34 -11.58
N ALA A 55 10.79 3.24 -12.09
CA ALA A 55 11.99 3.66 -11.37
C ALA A 55 11.60 4.33 -10.04
N ALA A 56 12.44 4.24 -9.01
CA ALA A 56 12.13 4.81 -7.69
C ALA A 56 11.77 6.31 -7.76
N THR A 57 12.44 7.09 -8.61
CA THR A 57 12.14 8.52 -8.84
C THR A 57 10.75 8.75 -9.44
N ASP A 58 10.29 7.85 -10.31
CA ASP A 58 8.96 7.90 -10.91
C ASP A 58 7.88 7.64 -9.84
N LEU A 59 8.10 6.66 -8.97
CA LEU A 59 7.22 6.37 -7.84
C LEU A 59 7.11 7.55 -6.86
N VAL A 60 8.22 8.20 -6.51
CA VAL A 60 8.21 9.36 -5.62
C VAL A 60 7.40 10.51 -6.25
N SER A 61 7.59 10.77 -7.54
CA SER A 61 6.87 11.84 -8.25
C SER A 61 5.38 11.55 -8.34
N LYS A 62 5.00 10.32 -8.68
CA LYS A 62 3.61 9.84 -8.68
C LYS A 62 2.99 9.95 -7.28
N GLY A 63 3.73 9.54 -6.25
CA GLY A 63 3.29 9.61 -4.85
C GLY A 63 3.01 11.03 -4.40
N GLN A 64 3.90 11.97 -4.72
CA GLN A 64 3.70 13.39 -4.46
C GLN A 64 2.44 13.93 -5.15
N GLN A 65 2.21 13.54 -6.41
CA GLN A 65 1.02 13.94 -7.16
C GLN A 65 -0.25 13.44 -6.47
N ILE A 66 -0.31 12.15 -6.12
CA ILE A 66 -1.46 11.57 -5.40
C ILE A 66 -1.66 12.29 -4.08
N TYR A 67 -0.60 12.43 -3.27
CA TYR A 67 -0.63 13.09 -1.97
C TYR A 67 -1.26 14.49 -2.03
N SER A 68 -0.92 15.25 -3.07
CA SER A 68 -1.31 16.65 -3.24
C SER A 68 -2.64 16.84 -3.96
N THR A 69 -3.19 15.79 -4.59
CA THR A 69 -4.38 15.89 -5.45
C THR A 69 -5.43 14.84 -5.08
N THR A 70 -5.42 13.69 -5.74
CA THR A 70 -6.45 12.65 -5.65
C THR A 70 -6.48 11.97 -4.28
N GLY A 71 -5.37 11.95 -3.55
CA GLY A 71 -5.25 11.38 -2.21
C GLY A 71 -5.81 12.27 -1.10
N LEU A 72 -6.10 13.55 -1.39
CA LEU A 72 -6.59 14.56 -0.44
C LEU A 72 -5.77 14.72 0.85
N CYS A 73 -4.55 14.19 0.89
CA CYS A 73 -3.75 14.06 2.11
C CYS A 73 -3.42 15.42 2.72
N THR A 74 -3.17 16.41 1.87
CA THR A 74 -2.87 17.81 2.24
C THR A 74 -4.03 18.52 2.93
N THR A 75 -5.27 18.04 2.79
CA THR A 75 -6.44 18.61 3.48
C THR A 75 -6.34 18.41 4.98
N CYS A 76 -5.78 17.28 5.41
CA CYS A 76 -5.72 16.89 6.82
C CYS A 76 -4.30 16.99 7.39
N HIS A 77 -3.28 16.67 6.61
CA HIS A 77 -1.90 16.62 7.06
C HIS A 77 -1.10 17.82 6.56
N ALA A 78 -0.39 18.47 7.47
CA ALA A 78 0.63 19.44 7.12
C ALA A 78 1.82 18.76 6.43
N ASN A 79 2.45 19.49 5.52
CA ASN A 79 3.75 19.15 4.95
C ASN A 79 4.40 20.44 4.44
N ALA A 80 5.40 20.94 5.16
CA ALA A 80 6.04 22.21 4.85
C ALA A 80 6.74 22.21 3.49
N ASN A 81 7.25 21.06 3.03
CA ASN A 81 7.89 20.92 1.72
C ASN A 81 6.90 21.11 0.55
N LEU A 82 5.60 20.94 0.83
CA LEU A 82 4.50 21.14 -0.12
C LEU A 82 3.65 22.37 0.20
N SER A 83 4.02 23.18 1.20
CA SER A 83 3.18 24.27 1.74
C SER A 83 1.77 23.80 2.14
N ALA A 84 1.61 22.54 2.51
CA ALA A 84 0.36 21.99 3.00
C ALA A 84 0.19 22.31 4.49
N THR A 85 -0.98 22.81 4.88
CA THR A 85 -1.24 23.33 6.23
C THR A 85 -2.37 22.58 6.95
N GLY A 86 -2.66 21.34 6.56
CA GLY A 86 -3.68 20.53 7.22
C GLY A 86 -3.41 20.36 8.71
N THR A 87 -4.45 20.40 9.54
CA THR A 87 -4.36 20.32 11.00
C THR A 87 -5.21 19.22 11.62
N LEU A 88 -5.83 18.38 10.80
CA LEU A 88 -6.73 17.31 11.25
C LEU A 88 -5.98 15.99 11.46
N GLY A 89 -4.80 15.83 10.86
CA GLY A 89 -3.90 14.70 11.08
C GLY A 89 -2.46 15.13 11.38
N PRO A 90 -1.60 14.19 11.83
CA PRO A 90 -0.19 14.44 12.14
C PRO A 90 0.57 15.14 11.02
N ASP A 91 1.55 15.95 11.39
CA ASP A 91 2.45 16.59 10.43
C ASP A 91 3.29 15.53 9.69
N HIS A 92 3.35 15.63 8.36
CA HIS A 92 4.08 14.72 7.48
C HIS A 92 5.40 15.27 6.92
N THR A 93 5.84 16.46 7.35
CA THR A 93 7.08 17.09 6.91
C THR A 93 8.29 16.19 7.15
N HIS A 94 8.30 15.48 8.29
CA HIS A 94 9.40 14.61 8.74
C HIS A 94 8.93 13.18 9.06
N ILE A 95 7.84 12.71 8.44
CA ILE A 95 7.19 11.45 8.82
C ILE A 95 8.12 10.23 8.74
N ALA A 96 9.08 10.21 7.81
CA ALA A 96 10.04 9.09 7.71
C ALA A 96 10.89 8.97 8.98
N THR A 97 11.21 10.09 9.62
CA THR A 97 11.97 10.14 10.87
C THR A 97 11.07 9.89 12.07
N GLU A 98 9.91 10.56 12.14
CA GLU A 98 8.99 10.49 13.27
C GLU A 98 8.36 9.09 13.45
N ALA A 99 8.07 8.41 12.34
CA ALA A 99 7.48 7.06 12.35
C ALA A 99 8.42 6.00 12.94
N MET A 100 9.74 6.23 12.99
CA MET A 100 10.70 5.26 13.53
C MET A 100 10.40 4.86 14.98
N SER A 101 9.81 5.77 15.76
CA SER A 101 9.41 5.50 17.15
C SER A 101 8.15 4.63 17.29
N ARG A 102 7.43 4.39 16.19
CA ARG A 102 6.08 3.78 16.16
C ARG A 102 6.01 2.47 15.38
N LEU A 103 7.14 2.02 14.80
CA LEU A 103 7.17 0.87 13.91
C LEU A 103 6.66 -0.44 14.53
N GLY A 104 6.76 -0.61 15.85
CA GLY A 104 6.22 -1.80 16.52
C GLY A 104 6.81 -3.12 15.99
N GLY A 105 8.04 -3.10 15.49
CA GLY A 105 8.73 -4.25 14.87
C GLY A 105 8.57 -4.37 13.35
N MET A 106 7.84 -3.46 12.70
CA MET A 106 7.72 -3.36 11.24
C MET A 106 8.91 -2.59 10.64
N SER A 107 9.13 -2.73 9.33
CA SER A 107 9.90 -1.75 8.56
C SER A 107 9.13 -0.43 8.43
N LEU A 108 9.83 0.65 8.06
CA LEU A 108 9.20 1.95 7.80
C LEU A 108 8.18 1.85 6.67
N GLU A 109 8.54 1.15 5.60
CA GLU A 109 7.70 0.86 4.44
C GLU A 109 6.39 0.15 4.84
N GLU A 110 6.49 -0.89 5.67
CA GLU A 110 5.33 -1.65 6.15
C GLU A 110 4.42 -0.79 7.05
N TYR A 111 5.01 -0.01 7.96
CA TYR A 111 4.26 0.88 8.85
C TYR A 111 3.49 1.95 8.06
N LEU A 112 4.15 2.60 7.10
CA LEU A 112 3.51 3.63 6.26
C LEU A 112 2.43 3.04 5.38
N ARG A 113 2.65 1.85 4.82
CA ARG A 113 1.62 1.14 4.06
C ARG A 113 0.42 0.82 4.94
N GLU A 114 0.62 0.22 6.11
CA GLU A 114 -0.46 -0.12 7.04
C GLU A 114 -1.25 1.13 7.42
N SER A 115 -0.55 2.24 7.71
CA SER A 115 -1.17 3.52 8.05
C SER A 115 -2.07 4.07 6.93
N ILE A 116 -1.82 3.74 5.66
CA ILE A 116 -2.64 4.18 4.51
C ILE A 116 -3.80 3.21 4.26
N VAL A 117 -3.54 1.89 4.28
CA VAL A 117 -4.54 0.87 3.89
C VAL A 117 -5.44 0.43 5.03
N ASN A 118 -5.00 0.65 6.27
CA ASN A 118 -5.73 0.35 7.49
C ASN A 118 -5.36 1.38 8.58
N PRO A 119 -5.69 2.68 8.40
CA PRO A 119 -5.36 3.73 9.36
C PRO A 119 -5.89 3.47 10.78
N SER A 120 -6.92 2.64 10.93
CA SER A 120 -7.45 2.24 12.25
C SER A 120 -6.58 1.22 13.00
N ALA A 121 -5.58 0.62 12.34
CA ALA A 121 -4.69 -0.37 12.96
C ALA A 121 -3.75 0.23 14.03
N SER A 122 -3.42 1.51 13.89
CA SER A 122 -2.49 2.21 14.78
C SER A 122 -3.02 3.60 15.12
N SER A 123 -3.36 3.81 16.39
CA SER A 123 -3.68 5.15 16.87
C SER A 123 -2.40 5.97 17.04
N THR A 124 -2.48 7.25 16.70
CA THR A 124 -1.40 8.22 16.95
C THR A 124 -1.78 9.02 18.20
N PRO A 125 -1.04 8.92 19.31
CA PRO A 125 -1.36 9.68 20.53
C PRO A 125 -1.49 11.17 20.24
N GLY A 126 -2.54 11.79 20.79
CA GLY A 126 -2.86 13.22 20.57
C GLY A 126 -3.76 13.49 19.36
N TRP A 127 -4.20 12.45 18.64
CA TRP A 127 -5.09 12.56 17.46
C TRP A 127 -6.42 11.80 17.64
N GLU A 128 -6.81 11.54 18.88
CA GLU A 128 -8.02 10.77 19.23
C GLU A 128 -9.29 11.43 18.68
N ALA A 129 -9.33 12.77 18.63
CA ALA A 129 -10.46 13.54 18.08
C ALA A 129 -10.65 13.35 16.56
N SER A 130 -9.63 12.88 15.86
CA SER A 130 -9.63 12.64 14.41
C SER A 130 -9.66 11.15 14.05
N GLU A 131 -9.87 10.26 15.03
CA GLU A 131 -9.94 8.82 14.77
C GLU A 131 -11.05 8.48 13.77
N GLY A 132 -10.72 7.61 12.82
CA GLY A 132 -11.63 7.19 11.75
C GLY A 132 -11.80 8.20 10.61
N LEU A 133 -11.38 9.46 10.75
CA LEU A 133 -11.49 10.45 9.65
C LEU A 133 -10.62 10.07 8.45
N MET A 134 -9.42 9.55 8.70
CA MET A 134 -8.52 9.08 7.64
C MET A 134 -9.13 7.90 6.88
N GLU A 135 -9.71 6.92 7.58
CA GLU A 135 -10.41 5.78 6.96
C GLU A 135 -11.58 6.26 6.09
N ALA A 136 -12.44 7.11 6.65
CA ALA A 136 -13.62 7.63 5.95
C ALA A 136 -13.25 8.46 4.70
N THR A 137 -12.08 9.10 4.70
CA THR A 137 -11.59 9.90 3.57
C THR A 137 -10.90 9.04 2.52
N ILE A 138 -10.09 8.05 2.92
CA ILE A 138 -9.30 7.23 1.99
C ILE A 138 -10.13 6.11 1.34
N ALA A 139 -11.04 5.47 2.08
CA ALA A 139 -11.87 4.38 1.57
C ALA A 139 -12.57 4.68 0.23
N PRO A 140 -13.21 5.84 0.02
CA PRO A 140 -13.87 6.16 -1.26
C PRO A 140 -12.92 6.56 -2.40
N LEU A 141 -11.62 6.73 -2.14
CA LEU A 141 -10.65 7.11 -3.17
C LEU A 141 -10.22 5.93 -4.03
N ASN A 142 -10.53 4.69 -3.62
CA ASN A 142 -10.21 3.46 -4.33
C ASN A 142 -8.75 3.38 -4.79
N LEU A 143 -7.81 3.80 -3.93
CA LEU A 143 -6.37 3.77 -4.21
C LEU A 143 -5.93 2.35 -4.60
N THR A 144 -5.28 2.22 -5.75
CA THR A 144 -4.72 0.93 -6.16
C THR A 144 -3.49 0.60 -5.33
N SER A 145 -3.06 -0.68 -5.33
CA SER A 145 -1.80 -1.06 -4.68
C SER A 145 -0.61 -0.24 -5.19
N GLN A 146 -0.56 0.07 -6.48
CA GLN A 146 0.48 0.90 -7.09
C GLN A 146 0.43 2.37 -6.64
N ASP A 147 -0.75 2.87 -6.30
CA ASP A 147 -0.91 4.24 -5.76
C ASP A 147 -0.43 4.30 -4.32
N VAL A 148 -0.74 3.27 -3.53
CA VAL A 148 -0.21 3.12 -2.17
C VAL A 148 1.31 2.98 -2.19
N ASP A 149 1.87 2.19 -3.12
CA ASP A 149 3.32 2.03 -3.27
C ASP A 149 4.00 3.38 -3.58
N ALA A 150 3.41 4.15 -4.49
CA ALA A 150 3.90 5.48 -4.84
C ALA A 150 3.82 6.44 -3.65
N LEU A 151 2.70 6.46 -2.91
CA LEU A 151 2.54 7.26 -1.69
C LEU A 151 3.59 6.90 -0.63
N VAL A 152 3.83 5.61 -0.39
CA VAL A 152 4.87 5.15 0.56
C VAL A 152 6.24 5.60 0.10
N ALA A 153 6.58 5.44 -1.19
CA ALA A 153 7.84 5.91 -1.74
C ALA A 153 8.04 7.41 -1.53
N PHE A 154 7.00 8.22 -1.74
CA PHE A 154 7.03 9.65 -1.47
C PHE A 154 7.23 9.95 0.03
N LEU A 155 6.46 9.31 0.92
CA LEU A 155 6.50 9.55 2.37
C LEU A 155 7.87 9.19 2.99
N ILE A 156 8.57 8.19 2.47
CA ILE A 156 9.93 7.83 2.91
C ILE A 156 10.96 8.93 2.63
N THR A 157 10.70 9.80 1.65
CA THR A 157 11.58 10.94 1.33
C THR A 157 11.34 12.16 2.23
N GLN A 158 10.28 12.16 3.05
CA GLN A 158 9.93 13.26 3.94
C GLN A 158 10.67 13.12 5.29
N LYS A 159 11.84 13.76 5.38
CA LYS A 159 12.80 13.60 6.49
C LYS A 159 13.08 14.87 7.22
#